data_AF-A0A945K4L0-F1
#
_entry.id   AF-A0A945K4L0-F1
#
_cell.length_a   1.000
_cell.length_b   1.000
_cell.length_c   1.000
_cell.angle_alpha   90.00
_cell.angle_beta   90.00
_cell.angle_gamma   90.00
#
_symmetry.space_group_name_H-M   'P 1'
#
loop_
_entity.id
_entity.type
_entity.pdbx_description
1 polymer ?
#
loop_
_entity_poly.entity_id
_entity_poly.type
_entity_poly.pdbx_seq_one_letter_code
_entity_poly.pdbx_strand_id
1 'polypeptide(L)'
;MDTQFLLTEILGNTIQDYAWFIGAVLLGFIFKKLISKYLSHLLFKIVGTKGAEVGVDKFDALLTKPIGFFIMLSIIYLGSSHINYPEVWDLATENEVGLKMLINKGFSLIYVYSIFWIFLKVIDFIGLILNKRAEATENKMDDQLIPFIVEIAKI
;
A
#
# COMPACT_ATOMS: atom_id res chain seq x y z
N MET A 1 4.98 6.86 38.80
CA MET A 1 6.13 6.45 37.96
C MET A 1 6.69 7.72 37.34
N ASP A 2 7.95 8.04 37.61
CA ASP A 2 8.60 9.23 37.02
C ASP A 2 8.71 9.07 35.50
N THR A 3 8.08 9.96 34.76
CA THR A 3 8.08 9.97 33.28
C THR A 3 9.39 10.53 32.71
N GLN A 4 10.31 11.00 33.56
CA GLN A 4 11.59 11.58 33.15
C GLN A 4 12.45 10.62 32.31
N PHE A 5 12.34 9.31 32.53
CA PHE A 5 13.04 8.31 31.71
C PHE A 5 12.67 8.39 30.22
N LEU A 6 11.42 8.71 29.87
CA LEU A 6 10.95 8.77 28.48
C LEU A 6 11.61 9.90 27.66
N LEU A 7 12.10 10.94 28.35
CA LEU A 7 12.80 12.07 27.75
C LEU A 7 14.30 11.83 27.59
N THR A 8 14.80 10.66 28.00
CA THR A 8 16.19 10.29 27.79
C THR A 8 16.47 10.19 26.30
N GLU A 9 17.47 10.91 25.82
CA GLU A 9 17.88 10.90 24.42
C GLU A 9 18.89 9.78 24.15
N ILE A 10 18.65 9.04 23.07
CA ILE A 10 19.54 8.03 22.52
C ILE A 10 19.63 8.30 21.03
N LEU A 11 20.85 8.48 20.51
CA LEU A 11 21.08 8.67 19.06
C LEU A 11 20.22 9.80 18.45
N GLY A 12 20.07 10.92 19.17
CA GLY A 12 19.36 12.10 18.70
C GLY A 12 17.83 12.01 18.73
N ASN A 13 17.27 11.01 19.43
CA ASN A 13 15.83 10.85 19.60
C ASN A 13 15.51 10.44 21.04
N THR A 14 14.37 10.86 21.56
CA THR A 14 13.94 10.44 22.89
C THR A 14 13.44 8.98 22.86
N ILE A 15 13.46 8.31 24.01
CA ILE A 15 12.81 6.99 24.15
C ILE A 15 11.33 7.07 23.78
N GLN A 16 10.68 8.21 24.06
CA GLN A 16 9.30 8.48 23.65
C GLN A 16 9.13 8.46 22.12
N ASP A 17 10.06 9.04 21.35
CA ASP A 17 9.97 9.07 19.87
C ASP A 17 10.07 7.65 19.29
N TYR A 18 11.01 6.84 19.81
CA TYR A 18 11.11 5.43 19.44
C TYR A 18 9.84 4.64 19.81
N ALA A 19 9.27 4.91 20.97
CA ALA A 19 8.02 4.27 21.40
C ALA A 19 6.85 4.65 20.48
N TRP A 20 6.77 5.92 20.04
CA TRP A 20 5.77 6.36 19.07
C TRP A 20 5.95 5.68 17.71
N PHE A 21 7.18 5.62 17.19
CA PHE A 21 7.47 4.96 15.92
C PHE A 21 7.11 3.47 15.97
N ILE A 22 7.64 2.75 16.95
CA ILE A 22 7.41 1.31 17.11
C ILE A 22 5.92 1.05 17.38
N GLY A 23 5.30 1.85 18.23
CA GLY A 23 3.87 1.78 18.54
C GLY A 23 3.01 1.97 17.28
N ALA A 24 3.29 2.99 16.47
CA ALA A 24 2.60 3.23 15.22
C ALA A 24 2.75 2.05 14.24
N VAL A 25 3.96 1.52 14.08
CA VAL A 25 4.23 0.37 13.20
C VAL A 25 3.49 -0.88 13.69
N LEU A 26 3.52 -1.16 14.99
CA LEU A 26 2.82 -2.30 15.58
C LEU A 26 1.30 -2.18 15.45
N LEU A 27 0.73 -1.03 15.78
CA LEU A 27 -0.69 -0.76 15.60
C LEU A 27 -1.06 -0.89 14.12
N GLY A 28 -0.26 -0.32 13.22
CA GLY A 28 -0.41 -0.47 11.79
C GLY A 28 -0.42 -1.92 11.35
N PHE A 29 0.53 -2.73 11.84
CA PHE A 29 0.61 -4.14 11.51
C PHE A 29 -0.62 -4.94 11.98
N ILE A 30 -1.14 -4.62 13.17
CA ILE A 30 -2.34 -5.25 13.73
C ILE A 30 -3.58 -4.85 12.92
N PHE A 31 -3.76 -3.56 12.64
CA PHE A 31 -4.95 -3.03 11.98
C PHE A 31 -4.91 -3.10 10.46
N LYS A 32 -3.74 -3.37 9.83
CA LYS A 32 -3.61 -3.34 8.36
C LYS A 32 -4.63 -4.20 7.65
N LYS A 33 -4.95 -5.39 8.19
CA LYS A 33 -5.90 -6.34 7.58
C LYS A 33 -7.33 -5.80 7.64
N LEU A 34 -7.68 -5.12 8.73
CA LEU A 34 -8.99 -4.49 8.89
C LEU A 34 -9.13 -3.30 7.94
N ILE A 35 -8.15 -2.40 7.94
CA ILE A 35 -8.15 -1.19 7.10
C ILE A 35 -8.11 -1.58 5.62
N SER A 36 -7.30 -2.58 5.24
CA SER A 36 -7.19 -2.97 3.84
C SER A 36 -8.46 -3.62 3.30
N LYS A 37 -9.14 -4.45 4.11
CA LYS A 37 -10.46 -4.99 3.75
C LYS A 37 -11.52 -3.90 3.63
N TYR A 38 -11.52 -2.93 4.55
CA TYR A 38 -12.45 -1.81 4.48
C TYR A 38 -12.23 -0.98 3.21
N LEU A 39 -10.97 -0.66 2.90
CA LEU A 39 -10.63 0.15 1.72
C LEU A 39 -10.86 -0.61 0.41
N SER A 40 -10.58 -1.92 0.36
CA SER A 40 -10.94 -2.73 -0.82
C SER A 40 -12.45 -2.70 -1.05
N HIS A 41 -13.25 -2.84 -0.01
CA HIS A 41 -14.69 -2.78 -0.14
C HIS A 41 -15.19 -1.39 -0.59
N LEU A 42 -14.55 -0.31 -0.14
CA LEU A 42 -14.85 1.05 -0.61
C LEU A 42 -14.49 1.23 -2.09
N LEU A 43 -13.32 0.77 -2.51
CA LEU A 43 -12.92 0.81 -3.92
C LEU A 43 -13.86 -0.02 -4.80
N PHE A 44 -14.36 -1.16 -4.31
CA PHE A 44 -15.36 -1.96 -5.03
C PHE A 44 -16.62 -1.15 -5.32
N LYS A 45 -17.10 -0.36 -4.34
CA LYS A 45 -18.27 0.51 -4.52
C LYS A 45 -18.05 1.58 -5.58
N ILE A 46 -16.84 2.11 -5.70
CA ILE A 46 -16.47 3.10 -6.72
C ILE A 46 -16.40 2.45 -8.11
N VAL A 47 -15.78 1.26 -8.21
CA VAL A 47 -15.66 0.53 -9.48
C VAL A 47 -17.03 0.06 -9.99
N GLY A 48 -18.00 -0.17 -9.09
CA GLY A 48 -19.42 -0.27 -9.42
C GLY A 48 -19.75 -1.45 -10.34
N THR A 49 -20.01 -2.62 -9.77
CA THR A 49 -20.33 -3.81 -10.59
C THR A 49 -21.72 -4.31 -10.27
N LYS A 50 -22.72 -3.60 -10.81
CA LYS A 50 -24.11 -4.11 -10.86
C LYS A 50 -24.09 -5.52 -11.47
N GLY A 51 -24.55 -6.53 -10.72
CA GLY A 51 -24.67 -7.92 -11.16
C GLY A 51 -23.52 -8.88 -10.78
N ALA A 52 -22.60 -8.49 -9.89
CA ALA A 52 -21.49 -9.37 -9.48
C ALA A 52 -21.73 -10.00 -8.08
N GLU A 53 -22.69 -10.91 -7.96
CA GLU A 53 -22.92 -11.69 -6.71
C GLU A 53 -21.67 -12.43 -6.22
N VAL A 54 -20.74 -12.74 -7.13
CA VAL A 54 -19.47 -13.43 -6.83
C VAL A 54 -18.25 -12.48 -6.91
N GLY A 55 -18.47 -11.18 -7.10
CA GLY A 55 -17.42 -10.20 -7.39
C GLY A 55 -16.72 -9.63 -6.17
N VAL A 56 -17.47 -9.29 -5.13
CA VAL A 56 -16.95 -8.55 -3.96
C VAL A 56 -15.83 -9.32 -3.26
N ASP A 57 -16.05 -10.60 -2.95
CA ASP A 57 -15.06 -11.41 -2.23
C ASP A 57 -13.76 -11.59 -3.03
N LYS A 58 -13.87 -11.74 -4.35
CA LYS A 58 -12.70 -11.82 -5.23
C LYS A 58 -11.97 -10.48 -5.34
N PHE A 59 -12.70 -9.36 -5.41
CA PHE A 59 -12.11 -8.03 -5.39
C PHE A 59 -11.34 -7.78 -4.11
N ASP A 60 -11.98 -8.06 -2.97
CA ASP A 60 -11.38 -7.92 -1.66
C ASP A 60 -10.13 -8.79 -1.56
N ALA A 61 -10.18 -10.06 -2.00
CA ALA A 61 -9.02 -10.95 -2.00
C ALA A 61 -7.85 -10.42 -2.86
N LEU A 62 -8.14 -9.82 -4.02
CA LEU A 62 -7.12 -9.26 -4.91
C LEU A 62 -6.49 -7.98 -4.35
N LEU A 63 -7.29 -7.08 -3.77
CA LEU A 63 -6.83 -5.76 -3.34
C LEU A 63 -6.37 -5.68 -1.88
N THR A 64 -6.82 -6.58 -1.00
CA THR A 64 -6.46 -6.57 0.44
C THR A 64 -4.94 -6.58 0.64
N LYS A 65 -4.19 -7.34 -0.17
CA LYS A 65 -2.73 -7.45 -0.06
C LYS A 65 -1.99 -6.18 -0.51
N PRO A 66 -2.17 -5.67 -1.75
CA PRO A 66 -1.48 -4.45 -2.19
C PRO A 66 -1.89 -3.22 -1.38
N ILE A 67 -3.17 -3.10 -1.00
CA ILE A 67 -3.61 -2.02 -0.11
C ILE A 67 -2.97 -2.13 1.27
N GLY A 68 -2.92 -3.34 1.85
CA GLY A 68 -2.26 -3.54 3.13
C GLY A 68 -0.78 -3.19 3.11
N PHE A 69 -0.11 -3.44 1.98
CA PHE A 69 1.28 -3.03 1.76
C PHE A 69 1.41 -1.50 1.68
N PHE A 70 0.57 -0.84 0.87
CA PHE A 70 0.52 0.64 0.79
C PHE A 70 0.29 1.29 2.15
N ILE A 71 -0.72 0.82 2.92
CA ILE A 71 -1.02 1.33 4.27
C ILE A 71 0.20 1.17 5.19
N MET A 72 0.87 0.01 5.13
CA MET A 72 2.04 -0.20 5.96
C MET A 72 3.16 0.78 5.63
N LEU A 73 3.40 1.05 4.34
CA LEU A 73 4.35 2.08 3.93
C LEU A 73 3.94 3.46 4.45
N SER A 74 2.66 3.84 4.33
CA SER A 74 2.17 5.13 4.86
C SER A 74 2.40 5.26 6.36
N ILE A 75 2.19 4.19 7.13
CA ILE A 75 2.41 4.19 8.59
C ILE A 75 3.90 4.27 8.92
N ILE A 76 4.76 3.55 8.19
CA ILE A 76 6.21 3.66 8.35
C ILE A 76 6.64 5.10 8.06
N TYR A 77 6.16 5.70 6.96
CA TYR A 77 6.49 7.07 6.59
C TYR A 77 6.09 8.08 7.68
N LEU A 78 4.84 8.00 8.15
CA LEU A 78 4.33 8.86 9.22
C LEU A 78 5.09 8.64 10.52
N GLY A 79 5.33 7.39 10.92
CA GLY A 79 6.09 7.10 12.13
C GLY A 79 7.53 7.60 12.03
N SER A 80 8.18 7.44 10.87
CA SER A 80 9.56 7.90 10.65
C SER A 80 9.70 9.41 10.76
N SER A 81 8.63 10.21 10.59
CA SER A 81 8.66 11.65 10.80
C SER A 81 8.96 12.06 12.26
N HIS A 82 8.82 11.14 13.21
CA HIS A 82 9.21 11.34 14.61
C HIS A 82 10.66 10.94 14.89
N ILE A 83 11.35 10.30 13.94
CA ILE A 83 12.72 9.81 14.11
C ILE A 83 13.67 10.63 13.26
N ASN A 84 14.65 11.24 13.91
CA ASN A 84 15.75 11.94 13.29
C ASN A 84 16.96 11.03 13.10
N TYR A 85 17.73 11.29 12.05
CA TYR A 85 19.03 10.66 11.88
C TYR A 85 20.00 11.18 12.94
N PRO A 86 20.85 10.33 13.55
CA PRO A 86 21.83 10.78 14.54
C PRO A 86 22.84 11.74 13.91
N GLU A 87 23.09 12.88 14.56
CA GLU A 87 24.04 13.88 14.05
C GLU A 87 25.47 13.34 13.90
N VAL A 88 25.86 12.41 14.79
CA VAL A 88 27.18 11.75 14.78
C VAL A 88 27.46 11.00 13.47
N TRP A 89 26.42 10.67 12.69
CA TRP A 89 26.60 9.98 11.41
C TRP A 89 27.02 10.92 10.27
N ASP A 90 26.99 12.25 10.48
CA ASP A 90 27.41 13.28 9.52
C ASP A 90 26.87 13.01 8.09
N LEU A 91 25.60 12.62 8.02
CA LEU A 91 24.99 12.21 6.77
C LEU A 91 24.70 13.43 5.89
N ALA A 92 25.25 13.38 4.67
CA ALA A 92 24.93 14.30 3.57
C ALA A 92 23.42 14.50 3.40
N THR A 93 23.04 15.68 2.92
CA THR A 93 21.63 16.07 2.80
C THR A 93 20.89 15.20 1.79
N GLU A 94 19.55 15.21 1.83
CA GLU A 94 18.72 14.40 0.91
C GLU A 94 18.90 14.73 -0.57
N ASN A 95 19.46 15.91 -0.88
CA ASN A 95 19.69 16.38 -2.25
C ASN A 95 21.07 15.97 -2.78
N GLU A 96 21.94 15.45 -1.92
CA GLU A 96 23.29 15.00 -2.27
C GLU A 96 23.35 13.48 -2.33
N VAL A 97 24.33 12.96 -3.06
CA VAL A 97 24.53 11.51 -3.14
C VAL A 97 24.95 11.00 -1.75
N GLY A 98 24.02 10.31 -1.07
CA GLY A 98 24.24 9.79 0.27
C GLY A 98 23.12 8.88 0.75
N LEU A 99 23.25 8.38 1.98
CA LEU A 99 22.31 7.43 2.58
C LEU A 99 20.89 8.00 2.68
N LYS A 100 20.74 9.26 3.09
CA LYS A 100 19.42 9.94 3.18
C LYS A 100 18.73 10.00 1.82
N MET A 101 19.46 10.35 0.75
CA MET A 101 18.93 10.36 -0.61
C MET A 101 18.49 8.97 -1.06
N LEU A 102 19.31 7.93 -0.81
CA LEU A 102 18.98 6.55 -1.19
C LEU A 102 17.73 6.05 -0.47
N ILE A 103 17.61 6.30 0.84
CA ILE A 103 16.44 5.93 1.62
C ILE A 103 15.21 6.69 1.10
N ASN A 104 15.30 8.01 0.92
CA ASN A 104 14.15 8.82 0.48
C ASN A 104 13.67 8.43 -0.94
N LYS A 105 14.59 8.36 -1.91
CA LYS A 105 14.25 7.96 -3.29
C LYS A 105 13.81 6.50 -3.37
N GLY A 106 14.48 5.59 -2.66
CA GLY A 106 14.13 4.18 -2.60
C GLY A 106 12.74 3.96 -2.01
N PHE A 107 12.44 4.63 -0.90
CA PHE A 107 11.12 4.62 -0.29
C PHE A 107 10.06 5.18 -1.25
N SER A 108 10.34 6.32 -1.89
CA SER A 108 9.44 6.93 -2.87
C SER A 108 9.13 5.99 -4.04
N LEU A 109 10.14 5.29 -4.57
CA LEU A 109 9.95 4.28 -5.63
C LEU A 109 9.07 3.13 -5.17
N ILE A 110 9.31 2.58 -3.97
CA ILE A 110 8.50 1.48 -3.40
C ILE A 110 7.07 1.95 -3.15
N TYR A 111 6.90 3.19 -2.69
CA TYR A 111 5.59 3.79 -2.44
C TYR A 111 4.80 3.95 -3.73
N VAL A 112 5.40 4.53 -4.77
CA VAL A 112 4.78 4.65 -6.10
C VAL A 112 4.46 3.27 -6.68
N TYR A 113 5.39 2.32 -6.59
CA TYR A 113 5.15 0.93 -7.00
C TYR A 113 3.94 0.32 -6.30
N SER A 114 3.75 0.55 -5.00
CA SER A 114 2.60 0.02 -4.27
C SER A 114 1.26 0.55 -4.79
N ILE A 115 1.23 1.80 -5.25
CA ILE A 115 0.05 2.42 -5.87
C ILE A 115 -0.23 1.76 -7.22
N PHE A 116 0.78 1.63 -8.08
CA PHE A 116 0.65 0.91 -9.36
C PHE A 116 0.17 -0.53 -9.16
N TRP A 117 0.66 -1.21 -8.11
CA TRP A 117 0.23 -2.56 -7.80
C TRP A 117 -1.27 -2.65 -7.50
N ILE A 118 -1.84 -1.65 -6.80
CA ILE A 118 -3.29 -1.55 -6.58
C ILE A 118 -4.03 -1.38 -7.91
N PHE A 119 -3.58 -0.48 -8.79
CA PHE A 119 -4.19 -0.27 -10.10
C PHE A 119 -4.19 -1.53 -10.97
N LEU A 120 -3.07 -2.25 -11.03
CA LEU A 120 -2.97 -3.52 -11.75
C LEU A 120 -3.99 -4.55 -11.23
N LYS A 121 -4.24 -4.59 -9.91
CA LYS A 121 -5.26 -5.48 -9.31
C LYS A 121 -6.69 -5.06 -9.60
N VAL A 122 -6.94 -3.76 -9.78
CA VAL A 122 -8.23 -3.28 -10.27
C VAL A 122 -8.45 -3.73 -11.71
N ILE A 123 -7.44 -3.58 -12.58
CA ILE A 123 -7.52 -4.01 -13.99
C ILE A 123 -7.73 -5.53 -14.10
N ASP A 124 -6.97 -6.32 -13.33
CA ASP A 124 -7.16 -7.77 -13.22
C ASP A 124 -8.62 -8.12 -12.89
N PHE A 125 -9.22 -7.42 -11.93
CA PHE A 125 -10.59 -7.66 -11.52
C PHE A 125 -11.63 -7.29 -12.58
N ILE A 126 -11.43 -6.16 -13.27
CA ILE A 126 -12.30 -5.76 -14.38
C ILE A 126 -12.26 -6.83 -15.47
N GLY A 127 -11.06 -7.32 -15.81
CA GLY A 127 -10.88 -8.44 -16.76
C GLY A 127 -11.64 -9.70 -16.33
N LEU A 128 -11.58 -10.07 -15.04
CA LEU A 128 -12.32 -11.21 -14.51
C LEU A 128 -13.84 -11.05 -14.64
N ILE A 129 -14.38 -9.85 -14.43
CA ILE A 129 -15.81 -9.59 -14.59
C ILE A 129 -16.23 -9.67 -16.05
N LEU A 130 -15.45 -9.07 -16.94
CA LEU A 130 -15.74 -9.08 -18.38
C LEU A 130 -15.73 -10.51 -18.91
N ASN A 131 -14.72 -11.31 -18.56
CA ASN A 131 -14.64 -12.73 -18.96
C ASN A 131 -15.83 -13.52 -18.45
N LYS A 132 -16.22 -13.36 -17.17
CA LYS A 132 -17.40 -14.04 -16.63
C LYS A 132 -18.71 -13.67 -17.34
N ARG A 133 -18.81 -12.46 -17.89
CA ARG A 133 -19.97 -12.02 -18.67
C ARG A 133 -19.92 -12.60 -20.09
N ALA A 134 -18.75 -12.66 -20.71
CA ALA A 134 -18.56 -13.27 -22.02
C ALA A 134 -18.86 -14.78 -22.00
N GLU A 135 -18.41 -15.51 -20.97
CA GLU A 135 -18.72 -16.94 -20.77
C GLU A 135 -20.24 -17.24 -20.72
N ALA A 136 -21.05 -16.26 -20.31
CA ALA A 136 -22.50 -16.38 -20.29
C ALA A 136 -23.16 -16.13 -21.67
N THR A 137 -22.36 -15.83 -22.70
CA THR A 137 -22.78 -15.48 -24.07
C THR A 137 -22.13 -16.47 -25.06
N GLU A 138 -22.79 -16.85 -26.15
CA GLU A 138 -22.23 -17.85 -27.10
C GLU A 138 -21.10 -17.32 -28.02
N ASN A 139 -20.67 -16.06 -27.84
CA ASN A 139 -19.74 -15.38 -28.76
C ASN A 139 -18.26 -15.60 -28.39
N LYS A 140 -17.60 -16.51 -29.12
CA LYS A 140 -16.17 -16.86 -28.94
C LYS A 140 -15.18 -15.72 -29.20
N MET A 141 -15.61 -14.63 -29.85
CA MET A 141 -14.73 -13.49 -30.12
C MET A 141 -14.47 -12.68 -28.84
N ASP A 142 -15.44 -12.62 -27.93
CA ASP A 142 -15.33 -11.86 -26.68
C ASP A 142 -14.30 -12.49 -25.74
N ASP A 143 -14.21 -13.83 -25.74
CA ASP A 143 -13.23 -14.60 -24.96
C ASP A 143 -11.76 -14.27 -25.31
N GLN A 144 -11.50 -13.79 -26.53
CA GLN A 144 -10.15 -13.41 -26.99
C GLN A 144 -9.87 -11.91 -26.86
N LEU A 145 -10.89 -11.07 -27.08
CA LEU A 145 -10.73 -9.62 -27.01
C LEU A 145 -10.54 -9.13 -25.58
N ILE A 146 -11.17 -9.77 -24.59
CA ILE A 146 -11.10 -9.33 -23.19
C ILE A 146 -9.68 -9.48 -22.61
N PRO A 147 -9.00 -10.64 -22.72
CA PRO A 147 -7.60 -10.75 -22.30
C PRO A 147 -6.70 -9.72 -22.98
N PHE A 148 -6.90 -9.46 -24.27
CA PHE A 148 -6.14 -8.48 -25.03
C PHE A 148 -6.31 -7.05 -24.50
N ILE A 149 -7.56 -6.61 -24.25
CA ILE A 149 -7.84 -5.29 -23.68
C ILE A 149 -7.24 -5.15 -22.28
N VAL A 150 -7.31 -6.21 -21.46
CA VAL A 150 -6.74 -6.23 -20.11
C VAL A 150 -5.22 -6.11 -20.13
N GLU A 151 -4.55 -6.75 -21.09
CA GLU A 151 -3.11 -6.62 -21.27
C GLU A 151 -2.72 -5.22 -21.72
N ILE A 152 -3.43 -4.64 -22.70
CA ILE A 152 -3.20 -3.25 -23.13
C ILE A 152 -3.38 -2.27 -21.98
N ALA A 153 -4.40 -2.46 -21.14
CA ALA A 153 -4.64 -1.58 -19.99
C ALA A 153 -3.53 -1.61 -18.93
N LYS A 154 -2.67 -2.64 -18.92
CA LYS A 154 -1.55 -2.78 -17.99
C LYS A 154 -0.22 -2.18 -18.51
N ILE A 155 -0.16 -1.85 -19.79
CA ILE A 155 1.00 -1.22 -20.46
C ILE A 155 0.98 0.28 -20.18
#